data_AF-A0A969ZGR1-F1
#
_entry.id   AF-A0A969ZGR1-F1
#
_cell.length_a   1.000
_cell.length_b   1.000
_cell.length_c   1.000
_cell.angle_alpha   90.00
_cell.angle_beta   90.00
_cell.angle_gamma   90.00
#
_symmetry.space_group_name_H-M   'P 1'
#
loop_
_entity.id
_entity.type
_entity.pdbx_description
1 polymer ?
#
loop_
_entity_poly.entity_id
_entity_poly.type
_entity_poly.pdbx_seq_one_letter_code
_entity_poly.pdbx_strand_id
1 'polypeptide(L)'
;MNYFSTGTAIVLTLIAAAMWGSWMQVVKLTKGYPISGIVFWLYTLSFFMIWGVTFALSGLLLPEGIIAASSGEGRLILEILLGGGLMSLGLYFSLHVMGEIGLLLSTAISGAIIMILGLLTSIMKEGLPDKDGALTLIILSTVVFLAASFLCNYAAQLRDRDRAKADGIDPSTLKKGGPLTLKVIFLLFLNAFLTNGWSLGTAAGTAAKFPPILTCAYMATGSFISIFVFCGIIFTVKKQWKTILCVGSSKRPILLGGVSAFCHYGGNLISIYSMPVISATISFLLGRTSTVWTYFWGLAYKEFSGSKKKTIAVLVSGLALFFVGVGLVGLFYFG
;
A
#
# COMPACT_ATOMS: atom_id res chain seq x y z
N MET A 1 -2.63 -16.32 -19.05
CA MET A 1 -1.32 -17.00 -19.09
C MET A 1 -0.71 -16.97 -17.70
N ASN A 2 -0.17 -18.09 -17.24
CA ASN A 2 0.54 -18.16 -15.97
C ASN A 2 2.03 -17.98 -16.24
N TYR A 3 2.61 -16.90 -15.73
CA TYR A 3 4.02 -16.58 -15.95
C TYR A 3 4.95 -17.30 -14.96
N PHE A 4 4.41 -17.77 -13.84
CA PHE A 4 5.18 -18.30 -12.71
C PHE A 4 4.52 -19.55 -12.13
N SER A 5 5.32 -20.38 -11.44
CA SER A 5 4.79 -21.40 -10.55
C SER A 5 4.15 -20.76 -9.32
N THR A 6 3.23 -21.47 -8.65
CA THR A 6 2.54 -20.97 -7.44
C THR A 6 3.53 -20.54 -6.34
N GLY A 7 4.55 -21.36 -6.06
CA GLY A 7 5.58 -21.01 -5.07
C GLY A 7 6.33 -19.72 -5.43
N THR A 8 6.67 -19.55 -6.71
CA THR A 8 7.32 -18.33 -7.21
C THR A 8 6.41 -17.12 -7.07
N ALA A 9 5.13 -17.23 -7.44
CA ALA A 9 4.15 -16.15 -7.31
C ALA A 9 3.95 -15.70 -5.86
N ILE A 10 3.93 -16.64 -4.90
CA ILE A 10 3.88 -16.33 -3.47
C ILE A 10 5.14 -15.58 -3.03
N VAL A 11 6.33 -16.06 -3.38
CA VAL A 11 7.61 -15.41 -3.02
C VAL A 11 7.68 -14.00 -3.62
N LEU A 12 7.32 -13.85 -4.89
CA LEU A 12 7.26 -12.56 -5.59
C LEU A 12 6.29 -11.60 -4.89
N THR A 13 5.15 -12.09 -4.42
CA THR A 13 4.18 -11.27 -3.68
C THR A 13 4.70 -10.85 -2.31
N LEU A 14 5.45 -11.71 -1.62
CA LEU A 14 6.13 -11.34 -0.36
C LEU A 14 7.26 -10.33 -0.58
N ILE A 15 7.97 -10.42 -1.71
CA ILE A 15 8.94 -9.40 -2.13
C ILE A 15 8.21 -8.07 -2.40
N ALA A 16 7.09 -8.10 -3.14
CA ALA A 16 6.28 -6.91 -3.36
C ALA A 16 5.83 -6.28 -2.03
N ALA A 17 5.39 -7.10 -1.06
CA ALA A 17 5.05 -6.63 0.28
C ALA A 17 6.24 -5.99 1.01
N ALA A 18 7.45 -6.53 0.85
CA ALA A 18 8.68 -5.92 1.37
C ALA A 18 8.94 -4.54 0.77
N MET A 19 8.78 -4.41 -0.55
CA MET A 19 8.95 -3.15 -1.26
C MET A 19 7.88 -2.13 -0.83
N TRP A 20 6.62 -2.55 -0.67
CA TRP A 20 5.53 -1.71 -0.16
C TRP A 20 5.75 -1.24 1.29
N GLY A 21 6.31 -2.07 2.17
CA GLY A 21 6.64 -1.63 3.53
C GLY A 21 7.85 -0.70 3.61
N SER A 22 8.62 -0.59 2.51
CA SER A 22 9.90 0.13 2.47
C SER A 22 9.81 1.49 1.80
N TRP A 23 8.88 1.73 0.87
CA TRP A 23 8.86 2.97 0.08
C TRP A 23 8.70 4.24 0.93
N MET A 24 7.98 4.17 2.06
CA MET A 24 7.74 5.32 2.95
C MET A 24 8.97 5.73 3.75
N GLN A 25 10.00 4.88 3.85
CA GLN A 25 11.17 5.19 4.66
C GLN A 25 11.93 6.41 4.12
N VAL A 26 11.76 6.73 2.83
CA VAL A 26 12.36 7.94 2.24
C VAL A 26 11.87 9.22 2.91
N VAL A 27 10.65 9.24 3.48
CA VAL A 27 10.09 10.43 4.14
C VAL A 27 10.94 10.85 5.33
N LYS A 28 11.61 9.91 6.01
CA LYS A 28 12.57 10.23 7.09
C LYS A 28 13.86 10.88 6.57
N LEU A 29 14.15 10.74 5.27
CA LEU A 29 15.38 11.20 4.62
C LEU A 29 15.22 12.54 3.90
N THR A 30 14.02 13.12 3.86
CA THR A 30 13.69 14.33 3.07
C THR A 30 14.11 15.65 3.71
N LYS A 31 14.49 15.66 4.99
CA LYS A 31 15.01 16.84 5.72
C LYS A 31 14.20 18.13 5.49
N GLY A 32 12.87 18.06 5.57
CA GLY A 32 11.98 19.23 5.46
C GLY A 32 11.41 19.50 4.06
N TYR A 33 11.76 18.71 3.05
CA TYR A 33 11.10 18.77 1.76
C TYR A 33 9.62 18.30 1.86
N PRO A 34 8.67 18.98 1.19
CA PRO A 34 7.24 18.67 1.35
C PRO A 34 6.90 17.23 0.98
N ILE A 35 6.12 16.55 1.83
CA ILE A 35 5.65 15.17 1.59
C ILE A 35 4.85 15.10 0.28
N SER A 36 4.02 16.11 0.00
CA SER A 36 3.29 16.24 -1.26
C SER A 36 4.21 16.22 -2.49
N GLY A 37 5.41 16.79 -2.38
CA GLY A 37 6.43 16.73 -3.41
C GLY A 37 7.01 15.33 -3.61
N ILE A 38 7.13 14.53 -2.55
CA ILE A 38 7.61 13.14 -2.65
C ILE A 38 6.55 12.29 -3.33
N VAL A 39 5.28 12.46 -2.94
CA VAL A 39 4.16 11.76 -3.57
C VAL A 39 4.04 12.14 -5.06
N PHE A 40 4.25 13.41 -5.40
CA PHE A 40 4.27 13.86 -6.79
C PHE A 40 5.37 13.15 -7.61
N TRP A 41 6.61 13.13 -7.12
CA TRP A 41 7.71 12.46 -7.81
C TRP A 41 7.59 10.94 -7.81
N LEU A 42 7.08 10.33 -6.74
CA LEU A 42 6.74 8.91 -6.66
C LEU A 42 5.89 8.51 -7.88
N TYR A 43 4.72 9.14 -8.05
CA TYR A 43 3.78 8.73 -9.10
C TYR A 43 4.21 9.17 -10.51
N THR A 44 4.90 10.31 -10.62
CA THR A 44 5.47 10.76 -11.90
C THR A 44 6.56 9.79 -12.39
N LEU A 45 7.50 9.42 -11.53
CA LEU A 45 8.57 8.47 -11.88
C LEU A 45 8.02 7.05 -12.02
N SER A 46 6.99 6.67 -11.26
CA SER A 46 6.29 5.39 -11.44
C SER A 46 5.67 5.27 -12.83
N PHE A 47 5.02 6.33 -13.32
CA PHE A 47 4.45 6.35 -14.67
C PHE A 47 5.50 6.08 -15.74
N PHE A 48 6.61 6.83 -15.73
CA PHE A 48 7.68 6.64 -16.70
C PHE A 48 8.36 5.27 -16.57
N MET A 49 8.58 4.81 -15.33
CA MET A 49 9.18 3.50 -15.07
C MET A 49 8.30 2.37 -15.61
N ILE A 50 7.02 2.36 -15.28
CA ILE A 50 6.10 1.29 -15.69
C ILE A 50 5.88 1.32 -17.20
N TRP A 51 5.63 2.48 -17.81
CA TRP A 51 5.52 2.55 -19.27
C TRP A 51 6.82 2.20 -19.97
N GLY A 52 7.97 2.59 -19.42
CA GLY A 52 9.28 2.17 -19.94
C GLY A 52 9.43 0.65 -19.97
N VAL A 53 9.07 -0.04 -18.88
CA VAL A 53 9.04 -1.50 -18.82
C VAL A 53 8.00 -2.08 -19.79
N THR A 54 6.80 -1.49 -19.86
CA THR A 54 5.74 -1.93 -20.78
C THR A 54 6.19 -1.86 -22.23
N PHE A 55 6.80 -0.76 -22.66
CA PHE A 55 7.30 -0.63 -24.02
C PHE A 55 8.45 -1.59 -24.31
N ALA A 56 9.41 -1.71 -23.38
CA ALA A 56 10.56 -2.59 -23.52
C ALA A 56 10.15 -4.08 -23.64
N LEU A 57 9.08 -4.49 -22.96
CA LEU A 57 8.63 -5.88 -22.95
C LEU A 57 7.40 -6.15 -23.81
N SER A 58 6.82 -5.13 -24.45
CA SER A 58 5.56 -5.26 -25.21
C SER A 58 5.68 -6.30 -26.34
N GLY A 59 6.79 -6.32 -27.08
CA GLY A 59 7.01 -7.31 -28.14
C GLY A 59 7.05 -8.76 -27.66
N LEU A 60 7.38 -9.01 -26.40
CA LEU A 60 7.40 -10.35 -25.81
C LEU A 60 6.06 -10.72 -25.14
N LEU A 61 5.46 -9.76 -24.43
CA LEU A 61 4.34 -10.01 -23.52
C LEU A 61 2.97 -9.64 -24.10
N LEU A 62 2.96 -8.90 -25.22
CA LEU A 62 1.77 -8.46 -25.95
C LEU A 62 2.02 -8.63 -27.47
N PRO A 63 2.01 -9.86 -28.01
CA PRO A 63 2.26 -10.12 -29.43
C PRO A 63 1.34 -9.34 -30.37
N GLU A 64 0.09 -9.13 -29.98
CA GLU A 64 -0.92 -8.34 -30.69
C GLU A 64 -0.65 -6.82 -30.64
N GLY A 65 0.22 -6.37 -29.73
CA GLY A 65 0.55 -4.98 -29.49
C GLY A 65 -0.41 -4.28 -28.53
N ILE A 66 0.06 -3.18 -27.93
CA ILE A 66 -0.66 -2.43 -26.88
C ILE A 66 -2.01 -1.91 -27.38
N ILE A 67 -2.06 -1.38 -28.60
CA ILE A 67 -3.29 -0.78 -29.15
C ILE A 67 -4.35 -1.86 -29.37
N ALA A 68 -3.98 -2.99 -29.98
CA ALA A 68 -4.93 -4.07 -30.24
C ALA A 68 -5.44 -4.69 -28.93
N ALA A 69 -4.55 -4.97 -27.97
CA ALA A 69 -4.91 -5.49 -26.65
C ALA A 69 -5.83 -4.56 -25.85
N SER A 70 -5.82 -3.26 -26.16
CA SER A 70 -6.62 -2.24 -25.47
C SER A 70 -7.89 -1.83 -26.24
N SER A 71 -8.00 -2.26 -27.50
CA SER A 71 -9.11 -1.90 -28.37
C SER A 71 -10.38 -2.62 -27.92
N GLY A 72 -11.47 -1.88 -27.76
CA GLY A 72 -12.75 -2.42 -27.27
C GLY A 72 -12.86 -2.52 -25.74
N GLU A 73 -11.76 -2.37 -25.00
CA GLU A 73 -11.72 -2.50 -23.53
C GLU A 73 -11.87 -1.16 -22.79
N GLY A 74 -12.46 -0.14 -23.42
CA GLY A 74 -12.48 1.23 -22.90
C GLY A 74 -13.09 1.37 -21.49
N ARG A 75 -14.17 0.63 -21.20
CA ARG A 75 -14.79 0.63 -19.86
C ARG A 75 -13.87 0.00 -18.81
N LEU A 76 -13.25 -1.12 -19.16
CA LEU A 76 -12.32 -1.83 -18.30
C LEU A 76 -11.09 -0.94 -17.97
N ILE A 77 -10.50 -0.33 -19.00
CA ILE A 77 -9.37 0.58 -18.85
C ILE A 77 -9.75 1.77 -17.96
N LEU A 78 -10.96 2.31 -18.10
CA LEU A 78 -11.44 3.39 -17.24
C LEU A 78 -11.54 2.95 -15.77
N GLU A 79 -12.05 1.75 -15.49
CA GLU A 79 -12.08 1.19 -14.13
C GLU A 79 -10.66 1.03 -13.55
N ILE A 80 -9.70 0.58 -14.35
CA ILE A 80 -8.29 0.43 -13.94
C ILE A 80 -7.65 1.80 -13.65
N LEU A 81 -7.88 2.79 -14.53
CA LEU A 81 -7.43 4.17 -14.36
C LEU A 81 -8.01 4.79 -13.08
N LEU A 82 -9.31 4.60 -12.84
CA LEU A 82 -9.98 5.05 -11.61
C LEU A 82 -9.38 4.37 -10.38
N GLY A 83 -9.10 3.07 -10.43
CA GLY A 83 -8.43 2.35 -9.35
C GLY A 83 -7.08 2.97 -8.98
N GLY A 84 -6.22 3.23 -9.98
CA GLY A 84 -4.95 3.93 -9.78
C GLY A 84 -5.13 5.36 -9.23
N GLY A 85 -6.10 6.10 -9.76
CA GLY A 85 -6.41 7.46 -9.33
C GLY A 85 -6.85 7.52 -7.86
N LEU A 86 -7.77 6.63 -7.47
CA LEU A 86 -8.26 6.53 -6.09
C LEU A 86 -7.14 6.11 -5.13
N MET A 87 -6.37 5.06 -5.48
CA MET A 87 -5.28 4.55 -4.63
C MET A 87 -4.28 5.65 -4.29
N SER A 88 -3.85 6.41 -5.31
CA SER A 88 -2.84 7.45 -5.15
C SER A 88 -3.32 8.65 -4.34
N LEU A 89 -4.56 9.08 -4.56
CA LEU A 89 -5.19 10.12 -3.73
C LEU A 89 -5.36 9.61 -2.29
N GLY A 90 -5.79 8.37 -2.10
CA GLY A 90 -5.90 7.74 -0.78
C GLY A 90 -4.57 7.74 -0.04
N LEU A 91 -3.48 7.38 -0.71
CA LEU A 91 -2.14 7.41 -0.14
C LEU A 91 -1.67 8.85 0.17
N TYR A 92 -1.97 9.82 -0.69
CA TYR A 92 -1.72 11.24 -0.40
C TYR A 92 -2.47 11.70 0.86
N PHE A 93 -3.78 11.43 0.94
CA PHE A 93 -4.60 11.81 2.09
C PHE A 93 -4.16 11.09 3.35
N SER A 94 -3.84 9.79 3.27
CA SER A 94 -3.23 9.02 4.36
C SER A 94 -2.02 9.76 4.93
N LEU A 95 -1.08 10.19 4.09
CA LEU A 95 0.13 10.87 4.56
C LEU A 95 -0.12 12.27 5.12
N HIS A 96 -1.15 12.99 4.65
CA HIS A 96 -1.42 14.37 5.05
C HIS A 96 -2.40 14.47 6.24
N VAL A 97 -3.40 13.58 6.30
CA VAL A 97 -4.50 13.58 7.27
C VAL A 97 -4.19 12.72 8.49
N MET A 98 -3.42 11.62 8.37
CA MET A 98 -3.07 10.80 9.54
C MET A 98 -2.14 11.52 10.53
N GLY A 99 -1.54 12.65 10.15
CA GLY A 99 -0.82 13.53 11.09
C GLY A 99 -1.72 14.22 12.12
N GLU A 100 -3.03 14.32 11.87
CA GLU A 100 -3.98 15.03 12.72
C GLU A 100 -4.89 14.12 13.58
N ILE A 101 -4.98 12.81 13.26
CA ILE A 101 -5.93 11.91 13.92
C ILE A 101 -5.25 11.08 15.01
N GLY A 102 -5.82 11.15 16.22
CA GLY A 102 -5.43 10.32 17.37
C GLY A 102 -5.30 8.83 17.05
N LEU A 103 -4.08 8.31 17.21
CA LEU A 103 -3.56 7.20 16.39
C LEU A 103 -4.10 5.79 16.68
N LEU A 104 -4.64 5.42 17.85
CA LEU A 104 -4.99 3.99 18.08
C LEU A 104 -6.28 3.57 17.38
N LEU A 105 -7.39 4.21 17.75
CA LEU A 105 -8.70 3.76 17.34
C LEU A 105 -8.93 4.04 15.84
N SER A 106 -8.43 5.18 15.37
CA SER A 106 -8.51 5.58 13.97
C SER A 106 -7.73 4.66 13.02
N THR A 107 -6.50 4.28 13.36
CA THR A 107 -5.69 3.41 12.48
C THR A 107 -6.16 1.97 12.50
N ALA A 108 -6.62 1.46 13.66
CA ALA A 108 -7.18 0.12 13.76
C ALA A 108 -8.52 0.02 13.00
N ILE A 109 -9.43 0.99 13.17
CA ILE A 109 -10.71 1.03 12.45
C ILE A 109 -10.47 1.22 10.95
N SER A 110 -9.66 2.19 10.54
CA SER A 110 -9.39 2.44 9.12
C SER A 110 -8.69 1.23 8.47
N GLY A 111 -7.73 0.62 9.16
CA GLY A 111 -7.07 -0.61 8.69
C GLY A 111 -8.04 -1.77 8.53
N ALA A 112 -8.99 -1.93 9.46
CA ALA A 112 -10.03 -2.96 9.36
C ALA A 112 -10.98 -2.71 8.19
N ILE A 113 -11.46 -1.47 8.03
CA ILE A 113 -12.33 -1.08 6.91
C ILE A 113 -11.61 -1.30 5.58
N ILE A 114 -10.34 -0.87 5.45
CA ILE A 114 -9.54 -1.07 4.23
C ILE A 114 -9.42 -2.57 3.92
N MET A 115 -9.15 -3.39 4.94
CA MET A 115 -8.98 -4.83 4.74
C MET A 115 -10.28 -5.50 4.29
N ILE A 116 -11.40 -5.18 4.95
CA ILE A 116 -12.72 -5.73 4.61
C ILE A 116 -13.15 -5.25 3.23
N LEU A 117 -13.07 -3.95 2.94
CA LEU A 117 -13.44 -3.41 1.63
C LEU A 117 -12.56 -3.98 0.51
N GLY A 118 -11.26 -4.13 0.75
CA GLY A 118 -10.32 -4.73 -0.19
C GLY A 118 -10.70 -6.16 -0.54
N LEU A 119 -10.98 -6.98 0.47
CA LEU A 119 -11.41 -8.36 0.29
C LEU A 119 -12.75 -8.48 -0.42
N LEU A 120 -13.75 -7.71 0.01
CA LEU A 120 -15.07 -7.69 -0.62
C LEU A 120 -14.96 -7.28 -2.09
N THR A 121 -14.18 -6.24 -2.39
CA THR A 121 -13.98 -5.76 -3.76
C THR A 121 -13.32 -6.82 -4.64
N SER A 122 -12.27 -7.48 -4.13
CA SER A 122 -11.60 -8.54 -4.85
C SER A 122 -12.52 -9.74 -5.09
N ILE A 123 -13.22 -10.23 -4.05
CA ILE A 123 -14.14 -11.37 -4.16
C ILE A 123 -15.33 -11.06 -5.08
N MET A 124 -15.91 -9.85 -4.99
CA MET A 124 -17.04 -9.46 -5.85
C MET A 124 -16.66 -9.41 -7.34
N LYS A 125 -15.39 -9.15 -7.66
CA LYS A 125 -14.90 -9.03 -9.04
C LYS A 125 -14.31 -10.36 -9.56
N GLU A 126 -13.60 -11.11 -8.72
CA GLU A 126 -12.92 -12.35 -9.09
C GLU A 126 -13.75 -13.62 -8.83
N GLY A 127 -14.74 -13.54 -7.96
CA GLY A 127 -15.38 -14.72 -7.36
C GLY A 127 -14.61 -15.28 -6.18
N LEU A 128 -15.18 -16.27 -5.51
CA LEU A 128 -14.48 -17.04 -4.48
C LEU A 128 -13.60 -18.10 -5.17
N PRO A 129 -12.43 -18.44 -4.60
CA PRO A 129 -11.64 -19.54 -5.13
C PRO A 129 -12.39 -20.88 -5.03
N ASP A 130 -12.28 -21.71 -6.07
CA ASP A 130 -13.01 -23.00 -6.22
C ASP A 130 -12.49 -24.15 -5.33
N LYS A 131 -12.01 -23.86 -4.12
CA LYS A 131 -11.56 -24.89 -3.17
C LYS A 131 -12.49 -25.00 -1.97
N ASP A 132 -12.72 -26.23 -1.52
CA ASP A 132 -13.46 -26.49 -0.28
C ASP A 132 -12.80 -25.78 0.90
N GLY A 133 -13.60 -25.02 1.66
CA GLY A 133 -13.11 -24.25 2.80
C GLY A 133 -12.34 -22.95 2.46
N ALA A 134 -12.28 -22.54 1.19
CA ALA A 134 -11.63 -21.29 0.76
C ALA A 134 -12.09 -20.06 1.56
N LEU A 135 -13.42 -19.90 1.68
CA LEU A 135 -14.02 -18.79 2.42
C LEU A 135 -13.61 -18.82 3.90
N THR A 136 -13.61 -20.00 4.52
CA THR A 136 -13.19 -20.17 5.92
C THR A 136 -11.74 -19.75 6.12
N LEU A 137 -10.83 -20.18 5.23
CA LEU A 137 -9.42 -19.81 5.30
C LEU A 137 -9.19 -18.31 5.06
N ILE A 138 -9.94 -17.70 4.13
CA ILE A 138 -9.90 -16.25 3.90
C ILE A 138 -10.35 -15.50 5.16
N ILE A 139 -11.48 -15.90 5.77
CA ILE A 139 -12.00 -15.27 6.99
C ILE A 139 -11.00 -15.41 8.14
N LEU A 140 -10.51 -16.63 8.39
CA LEU A 140 -9.53 -16.88 9.46
C LEU A 140 -8.24 -16.08 9.26
N SER A 141 -7.70 -16.07 8.04
CA SER A 141 -6.50 -15.29 7.70
C SER A 141 -6.73 -13.79 7.93
N THR A 142 -7.90 -13.29 7.53
CA THR A 142 -8.30 -11.88 7.73
C THR A 142 -8.34 -11.53 9.20
N VAL A 143 -9.00 -12.34 10.03
CA VAL A 143 -9.08 -12.14 11.49
C VAL A 143 -7.68 -12.13 12.11
N VAL A 144 -6.82 -13.07 11.70
CA VAL A 144 -5.42 -13.14 12.17
C VAL A 144 -4.63 -11.90 11.76
N PHE A 145 -4.75 -11.42 10.52
CA PHE A 145 -4.07 -10.19 10.08
C PHE A 145 -4.58 -8.92 10.77
N LEU A 146 -5.87 -8.86 11.09
CA LEU A 146 -6.43 -7.76 11.90
C LEU A 146 -5.89 -7.79 13.32
N ALA A 147 -5.86 -8.96 13.96
CA ALA A 147 -5.27 -9.13 15.29
C ALA A 147 -3.77 -8.78 15.30
N ALA A 148 -3.02 -9.22 14.29
CA ALA A 148 -1.61 -8.89 14.11
C ALA A 148 -1.39 -7.36 14.00
N SER A 149 -2.17 -6.70 13.16
CA SER A 149 -2.11 -5.24 12.96
C SER A 149 -2.45 -4.49 14.24
N PHE A 150 -3.48 -4.94 14.96
CA PHE A 150 -3.89 -4.36 16.23
C PHE A 150 -2.78 -4.47 17.29
N LEU A 151 -2.19 -5.65 17.48
CA LEU A 151 -1.12 -5.86 18.45
C LEU A 151 0.12 -5.02 18.14
N CYS A 152 0.51 -4.93 16.87
CA CYS A 152 1.66 -4.11 16.48
C CYS A 152 1.39 -2.61 16.74
N ASN A 153 0.20 -2.11 16.36
CA ASN A 153 -0.19 -0.73 16.64
C ASN A 153 -0.27 -0.45 18.15
N TYR A 154 -0.73 -1.42 18.93
CA TYR A 154 -0.73 -1.33 20.38
C TYR A 154 0.70 -1.29 20.95
N ALA A 155 1.63 -2.08 20.42
CA ALA A 155 3.04 -2.05 20.81
C ALA A 155 3.70 -0.69 20.50
N ALA A 156 3.42 -0.08 19.35
CA ALA A 156 3.93 1.26 19.01
C ALA A 156 3.52 2.31 20.06
N GLN A 157 2.34 2.17 20.65
CA GLN A 157 1.86 3.10 21.67
C GLN A 157 2.41 2.81 23.06
N LEU A 158 2.59 1.54 23.41
CA LEU A 158 3.31 1.18 24.61
C LEU A 158 4.74 1.74 24.57
N ARG A 159 5.40 1.69 23.41
CA ARG A 159 6.70 2.34 23.18
C ARG A 159 6.64 3.85 23.40
N ASP A 160 5.66 4.53 22.81
CA ASP A 160 5.53 5.99 22.98
C ASP A 160 5.28 6.38 24.46
N ARG A 161 4.50 5.57 25.19
CA ARG A 161 4.29 5.72 26.64
C ARG A 161 5.56 5.43 27.45
N ASP A 162 6.31 4.40 27.09
CA ASP A 162 7.57 4.06 27.76
C ASP A 162 8.59 5.19 27.59
N ARG A 163 8.68 5.79 26.39
CA ARG A 163 9.53 6.96 26.12
C ARG A 163 9.09 8.20 26.90
N ALA A 164 7.80 8.54 26.89
CA ALA A 164 7.31 9.67 27.66
C ALA A 164 7.64 9.55 29.15
N LYS A 165 7.45 8.36 29.74
CA LYS A 165 7.86 8.10 31.13
C LYS A 165 9.36 8.24 31.34
N ALA A 166 10.19 7.78 30.41
CA ALA A 166 11.64 7.91 30.49
C ALA A 166 12.10 9.38 30.40
N ASP A 167 11.42 10.19 29.59
CA ASP A 167 11.68 11.62 29.40
C ASP A 167 11.04 12.49 30.49
N GLY A 168 10.44 11.90 31.54
CA GLY A 168 9.76 12.62 32.63
C GLY A 168 8.46 13.32 32.22
N ILE A 169 7.95 13.04 31.02
CA ILE A 169 6.70 13.57 30.49
C ILE A 169 5.55 12.73 31.05
N ASP A 170 4.56 13.36 31.68
CA ASP A 170 3.36 12.66 32.13
C ASP A 170 2.67 12.01 30.91
N PRO A 171 2.52 10.67 30.86
CA PRO A 171 1.85 9.99 29.76
C PRO A 171 0.39 10.41 29.56
N SER A 172 -0.23 11.09 30.54
CA SER A 172 -1.55 11.69 30.41
C SER A 172 -1.57 12.89 29.45
N THR A 173 -0.41 13.53 29.23
CA THR A 173 -0.20 14.69 28.35
C THR A 173 0.20 14.30 26.93
N LEU A 174 0.65 13.05 26.71
CA LEU A 174 0.70 12.48 25.36
C LEU A 174 -0.69 12.65 24.77
N LYS A 175 -0.79 13.28 23.59
CA LYS A 175 -2.06 13.54 22.88
C LYS A 175 -2.95 12.30 22.98
N LYS A 176 -3.87 12.28 23.95
CA LYS A 176 -5.00 11.36 23.93
C LYS A 176 -5.71 11.71 22.64
N GLY A 177 -5.92 10.71 21.80
CA GLY A 177 -6.47 10.94 20.48
C GLY A 177 -7.64 11.91 20.58
N GLY A 178 -7.62 12.95 19.75
CA GLY A 178 -8.69 13.95 19.74
C GLY A 178 -10.05 13.24 19.65
N PRO A 179 -11.14 13.88 20.12
CA PRO A 179 -12.46 13.26 20.08
C PRO A 179 -12.75 12.72 18.69
N LEU A 180 -13.39 11.55 18.63
CA LEU A 180 -13.91 10.96 17.39
C LEU A 180 -15.04 11.85 16.87
N THR A 181 -14.65 12.94 16.22
CA THR A 181 -15.59 13.87 15.59
C THR A 181 -16.13 13.24 14.31
N LEU A 182 -17.32 13.67 13.88
CA LEU A 182 -17.91 13.27 12.60
C LEU A 182 -16.94 13.51 11.43
N LYS A 183 -16.19 14.62 11.48
CA LYS A 183 -15.14 14.95 10.49
C LYS A 183 -14.06 13.87 10.43
N VAL A 184 -13.55 13.43 11.58
CA VAL A 184 -12.53 12.38 11.65
C VAL A 184 -13.08 11.06 11.10
N ILE A 185 -14.31 10.68 11.47
CA ILE A 185 -14.95 9.47 10.97
C ILE A 185 -15.09 9.54 9.44
N PHE A 186 -15.60 10.65 8.91
CA PHE A 186 -15.73 10.86 7.47
C PHE A 186 -14.37 10.74 6.74
N LEU A 187 -13.33 11.37 7.28
CA LEU A 187 -11.98 11.30 6.70
C LEU A 187 -11.41 9.87 6.72
N LEU A 188 -11.74 9.07 7.73
CA LEU A 188 -11.31 7.67 7.79
C LEU A 188 -12.01 6.80 6.75
N PHE A 189 -13.32 6.97 6.58
CA PHE A 189 -14.08 6.28 5.54
C PHE A 189 -13.63 6.70 4.14
N LEU A 190 -13.45 8.01 3.91
CA LEU A 190 -12.93 8.52 2.65
C LEU A 190 -11.55 7.94 2.34
N ASN A 191 -10.64 7.96 3.31
CA ASN A 191 -9.31 7.38 3.14
C ASN A 191 -9.37 5.88 2.81
N ALA A 192 -10.22 5.14 3.51
CA ALA A 192 -10.39 3.71 3.28
C ALA A 192 -10.93 3.42 1.88
N PHE A 193 -11.94 4.16 1.46
CA PHE A 193 -12.51 4.07 0.12
C PHE A 193 -11.49 4.39 -0.98
N LEU A 194 -10.75 5.50 -0.82
CA LEU A 194 -9.72 5.90 -1.79
C LEU A 194 -8.59 4.85 -1.87
N THR A 195 -8.09 4.38 -0.72
CA THR A 195 -7.02 3.37 -0.68
C THR A 195 -7.44 2.04 -1.31
N ASN A 196 -8.74 1.72 -1.27
CA ASN A 196 -9.32 0.56 -1.93
C ASN A 196 -9.22 0.61 -3.47
N GLY A 197 -8.78 1.74 -4.05
CA GLY A 197 -8.47 1.86 -5.47
C GLY A 197 -7.49 0.79 -5.98
N TRP A 198 -6.59 0.31 -5.13
CA TRP A 198 -5.71 -0.83 -5.48
C TRP A 198 -6.54 -2.06 -5.84
N SER A 199 -7.36 -2.55 -4.90
CA SER A 199 -8.19 -3.74 -5.10
C SER A 199 -9.17 -3.56 -6.26
N LEU A 200 -9.75 -2.37 -6.42
CA LEU A 200 -10.64 -2.07 -7.54
C LEU A 200 -9.91 -2.20 -8.88
N GLY A 201 -8.74 -1.56 -9.04
CA GLY A 201 -8.00 -1.55 -10.29
C GLY A 201 -7.41 -2.92 -10.64
N THR A 202 -6.82 -3.62 -9.66
CA THR A 202 -6.24 -4.94 -9.90
C THR A 202 -7.27 -6.00 -10.14
N ALA A 203 -8.42 -5.96 -9.43
CA ALA A 203 -9.49 -6.91 -9.67
C ALA A 203 -10.19 -6.63 -11.00
N ALA A 204 -10.39 -5.36 -11.39
CA ALA A 204 -10.92 -5.04 -12.71
C ALA A 204 -10.06 -5.65 -13.81
N GLY A 205 -8.74 -5.39 -13.82
CA GLY A 205 -7.84 -5.94 -14.83
C GLY A 205 -7.65 -7.46 -14.75
N THR A 206 -7.28 -7.97 -13.57
CA THR A 206 -6.88 -9.39 -13.43
C THR A 206 -8.06 -10.35 -13.55
N ALA A 207 -9.22 -10.03 -12.96
CA ALA A 207 -10.41 -10.88 -13.08
C ALA A 207 -10.91 -10.95 -14.52
N ALA A 208 -10.77 -9.85 -15.28
CA ALA A 208 -11.14 -9.78 -16.68
C ALA A 208 -10.12 -10.44 -17.64
N LYS A 209 -9.08 -11.11 -17.10
CA LYS A 209 -7.97 -11.70 -17.87
C LYS A 209 -7.22 -10.68 -18.73
N PHE A 210 -7.30 -9.40 -18.37
CA PHE A 210 -6.57 -8.34 -19.04
C PHE A 210 -5.06 -8.50 -18.82
N PRO A 211 -4.20 -8.18 -19.82
CA PRO A 211 -2.77 -8.39 -19.67
C PRO A 211 -2.20 -7.68 -18.43
N PRO A 212 -1.51 -8.40 -17.51
CA PRO A 212 -1.00 -7.84 -16.26
C PRO A 212 -0.13 -6.58 -16.45
N ILE A 213 0.65 -6.55 -17.53
CA ILE A 213 1.50 -5.41 -17.88
C ILE A 213 0.69 -4.14 -18.19
N LEU A 214 -0.44 -4.29 -18.90
CA LEU A 214 -1.33 -3.18 -19.24
C LEU A 214 -2.18 -2.77 -18.04
N THR A 215 -2.63 -3.73 -17.22
CA THR A 215 -3.25 -3.43 -15.93
C THR A 215 -2.36 -2.52 -15.10
N CYS A 216 -1.07 -2.87 -14.94
CA CYS A 216 -0.13 -2.06 -14.18
C CYS A 216 0.11 -0.69 -14.84
N ALA A 217 0.27 -0.63 -16.17
CA ALA A 217 0.49 0.61 -16.91
C ALA A 217 -0.68 1.59 -16.81
N TYR A 218 -1.92 1.11 -16.95
CA TYR A 218 -3.11 1.95 -16.78
C TYR A 218 -3.32 2.35 -15.32
N MET A 219 -3.04 1.49 -14.35
CA MET A 219 -3.04 1.91 -12.94
C MET A 219 -2.02 3.02 -12.69
N ALA A 220 -0.79 2.89 -13.20
CA ALA A 220 0.25 3.93 -13.09
C ALA A 220 -0.18 5.24 -13.74
N THR A 221 -0.86 5.16 -14.89
CA THR A 221 -1.43 6.31 -15.59
C THR A 221 -2.49 7.01 -14.76
N GLY A 222 -3.42 6.25 -14.19
CA GLY A 222 -4.47 6.78 -13.32
C GLY A 222 -3.89 7.49 -12.09
N SER A 223 -2.91 6.86 -11.44
CA SER A 223 -2.21 7.46 -10.30
C SER A 223 -1.41 8.71 -10.64
N PHE A 224 -0.79 8.74 -11.82
CA PHE A 224 -0.09 9.92 -12.28
C PHE A 224 -1.04 11.07 -12.56
N ILE A 225 -2.11 10.84 -13.32
CA ILE A 225 -3.08 11.90 -13.68
C ILE A 225 -3.70 12.51 -12.42
N SER A 226 -4.19 11.69 -11.49
CA SER A 226 -4.83 12.17 -10.26
C SER A 226 -3.89 13.04 -9.44
N ILE A 227 -2.65 12.60 -9.22
CA ILE A 227 -1.67 13.32 -8.40
C ILE A 227 -1.10 14.52 -9.13
N PHE A 228 -0.87 14.41 -10.44
CA PHE A 228 -0.40 15.53 -11.25
C PHE A 228 -1.41 16.68 -11.23
N VAL A 229 -2.71 16.39 -11.41
CA VAL A 229 -3.78 17.39 -11.33
C VAL A 229 -3.90 17.92 -9.89
N PHE A 230 -4.06 17.03 -8.91
CA PHE A 230 -4.33 17.43 -7.53
C PHE A 230 -3.16 18.21 -6.90
N CYS A 231 -1.94 17.65 -6.96
CA CYS A 231 -0.76 18.34 -6.45
C CYS A 231 -0.38 19.54 -7.32
N GLY A 232 -0.59 19.48 -8.64
CA GLY A 232 -0.33 20.60 -9.54
C GLY A 232 -1.15 21.84 -9.19
N ILE A 233 -2.43 21.67 -8.85
CA ILE A 233 -3.28 22.76 -8.33
C ILE A 233 -2.68 23.30 -7.03
N ILE A 234 -2.36 22.42 -6.07
CA ILE A 234 -1.81 22.83 -4.76
C ILE A 234 -0.49 23.60 -4.94
N PHE A 235 0.43 23.11 -5.77
CA PHE A 235 1.72 23.74 -5.99
C PHE A 235 1.61 25.07 -6.72
N THR A 236 0.63 25.22 -7.60
CA THR A 236 0.34 26.48 -8.29
C THR A 236 -0.22 27.51 -7.32
N VAL A 237 -1.27 27.15 -6.57
CA VAL A 237 -1.92 28.03 -5.59
C VAL A 237 -0.95 28.46 -4.50
N LYS A 238 -0.14 27.52 -3.97
CA LYS A 238 0.86 27.80 -2.93
C LYS A 238 2.19 28.33 -3.48
N LYS A 239 2.33 28.49 -4.79
CA LYS A 239 3.58 28.92 -5.48
C LYS A 239 4.82 28.08 -5.11
N GLN A 240 4.64 26.77 -4.94
CA GLN A 240 5.68 25.85 -4.46
C GLN A 240 6.49 25.15 -5.56
N TRP A 241 6.20 25.39 -6.84
CA TRP A 241 6.86 24.70 -7.96
C TRP A 241 8.40 24.74 -7.92
N LYS A 242 9.01 25.87 -7.56
CA LYS A 242 10.47 25.98 -7.43
C LYS A 242 11.03 25.00 -6.40
N THR A 243 10.34 24.87 -5.27
CA THR A 243 10.70 23.92 -4.20
C THR A 243 10.53 22.49 -4.69
N ILE A 244 9.38 22.14 -5.28
CA ILE A 244 9.08 20.76 -5.71
C ILE A 244 10.01 20.30 -6.82
N LEU A 245 10.31 21.17 -7.79
CA LEU A 245 11.25 20.88 -8.89
C LEU A 245 12.72 20.97 -8.47
N CYS A 246 12.99 21.28 -7.20
CA CYS A 246 14.32 21.46 -6.63
C CYS A 246 15.16 22.46 -7.46
N VAL A 247 14.57 23.58 -7.89
CA VAL A 247 15.27 24.61 -8.68
C VAL A 247 16.24 25.35 -7.77
N GLY A 248 17.54 25.32 -8.10
CA GLY A 248 18.59 25.92 -7.27
C GLY A 248 18.89 25.17 -5.97
N SER A 249 18.40 23.94 -5.81
CA SER A 249 18.64 23.11 -4.62
C SER A 249 19.03 21.66 -4.99
N SER A 250 19.42 20.87 -4.00
CA SER A 250 19.81 19.47 -4.20
C SER A 250 18.68 18.65 -4.84
N LYS A 251 19.01 17.83 -5.85
CA LYS A 251 18.06 16.90 -6.51
C LYS A 251 17.79 15.63 -5.71
N ARG A 252 18.35 15.51 -4.51
CA ARG A 252 18.14 14.37 -3.60
C ARG A 252 16.67 14.01 -3.40
N PRO A 253 15.71 14.94 -3.23
CA PRO A 253 14.30 14.58 -3.07
C PRO A 253 13.71 13.87 -4.29
N ILE A 254 14.14 14.22 -5.51
CA ILE A 254 13.71 13.55 -6.75
C ILE A 254 14.25 12.12 -6.79
N LEU A 255 15.53 11.92 -6.44
CA LEU A 255 16.13 10.59 -6.34
C LEU A 255 15.41 9.71 -5.30
N LEU A 256 15.08 10.29 -4.14
CA LEU A 256 14.27 9.61 -3.12
C LEU A 256 12.88 9.26 -3.65
N GLY A 257 12.24 10.15 -4.41
CA GLY A 257 11.01 9.87 -5.15
C GLY A 257 11.16 8.68 -6.11
N GLY A 258 12.30 8.57 -6.80
CA GLY A 258 12.62 7.44 -7.67
C GLY A 258 12.79 6.12 -6.92
N VAL A 259 13.48 6.12 -5.77
CA VAL A 259 13.57 4.95 -4.89
C VAL A 259 12.19 4.52 -4.41
N SER A 260 11.35 5.47 -4.00
CA SER A 260 9.98 5.15 -3.62
C SER A 260 9.15 4.65 -4.79
N ALA A 261 9.33 5.19 -6.00
CA ALA A 261 8.62 4.75 -7.20
C ALA A 261 8.96 3.29 -7.52
N PHE A 262 10.26 2.96 -7.47
CA PHE A 262 10.76 1.59 -7.63
C PHE A 262 10.15 0.67 -6.57
N CYS A 263 10.19 1.04 -5.30
CA CYS A 263 9.62 0.21 -4.23
C CYS A 263 8.09 0.09 -4.34
N HIS A 264 7.38 1.17 -4.61
CA HIS A 264 5.92 1.16 -4.64
C HIS A 264 5.40 0.48 -5.90
N TYR A 265 5.68 1.05 -7.07
CA TYR A 265 5.14 0.53 -8.33
C TYR A 265 5.90 -0.67 -8.88
N GLY A 266 7.19 -0.84 -8.54
CA GLY A 266 7.88 -2.11 -8.81
C GLY A 266 7.25 -3.24 -8.00
N GLY A 267 6.88 -3.00 -6.73
CA GLY A 267 6.08 -3.93 -5.94
C GLY A 267 4.72 -4.22 -6.58
N ASN A 268 4.01 -3.17 -7.05
CA ASN A 268 2.74 -3.34 -7.75
C ASN A 268 2.87 -4.21 -9.00
N LEU A 269 3.89 -3.98 -9.81
CA LEU A 269 4.16 -4.75 -11.02
C LEU A 269 4.35 -6.24 -10.68
N ILE A 270 5.25 -6.54 -9.74
CA ILE A 270 5.54 -7.92 -9.31
C ILE A 270 4.29 -8.61 -8.78
N SER A 271 3.51 -7.91 -7.96
CA SER A 271 2.26 -8.42 -7.39
C SER A 271 1.23 -8.69 -8.49
N ILE A 272 0.97 -7.74 -9.40
CA ILE A 272 0.00 -7.89 -10.49
C ILE A 272 0.35 -9.07 -11.41
N TYR A 273 1.63 -9.32 -11.68
CA TYR A 273 2.05 -10.49 -12.45
C TYR A 273 1.89 -11.82 -11.71
N SER A 274 1.83 -11.78 -10.37
CA SER A 274 1.59 -12.97 -9.55
C SER A 274 0.10 -13.32 -9.47
N MET A 275 -0.79 -12.33 -9.56
CA MET A 275 -2.24 -12.50 -9.40
C MET A 275 -2.90 -13.47 -10.40
N PRO A 276 -2.49 -13.65 -11.66
CA PRO A 276 -3.04 -14.71 -12.52
C PRO A 276 -2.90 -16.12 -11.94
N VAL A 277 -1.87 -16.34 -11.10
CA VAL A 277 -1.58 -17.64 -10.48
C VAL A 277 -2.24 -17.75 -9.10
N ILE A 278 -2.21 -16.67 -8.32
CA ILE A 278 -2.67 -16.69 -6.92
C ILE A 278 -3.95 -15.91 -6.65
N SER A 279 -4.59 -15.29 -7.64
CA SER A 279 -5.68 -14.29 -7.50
C SER A 279 -5.29 -12.97 -6.82
N ALA A 280 -6.03 -11.89 -7.10
CA ALA A 280 -5.84 -10.62 -6.40
C ALA A 280 -6.23 -10.73 -4.93
N THR A 281 -7.21 -11.58 -4.59
CA THR A 281 -7.65 -11.79 -3.20
C THR A 281 -6.51 -12.32 -2.32
N ILE A 282 -5.81 -13.39 -2.74
CA ILE A 282 -4.68 -13.92 -1.97
C ILE A 282 -3.49 -12.95 -2.03
N SER A 283 -3.24 -12.35 -3.20
CA SER A 283 -2.17 -11.36 -3.32
C SER A 283 -2.38 -10.18 -2.36
N PHE A 284 -3.63 -9.75 -2.15
CA PHE A 284 -4.00 -8.70 -1.20
C PHE A 284 -3.73 -9.13 0.25
N LEU A 285 -4.11 -10.36 0.62
CA LEU A 285 -3.85 -10.93 1.95
C LEU A 285 -2.35 -11.04 2.24
N LEU A 286 -1.57 -11.62 1.33
CA LEU A 286 -0.12 -11.69 1.44
C LEU A 286 0.50 -10.29 1.50
N GLY A 287 -0.05 -9.35 0.73
CA GLY A 287 0.33 -7.94 0.76
C GLY A 287 0.22 -7.27 2.12
N ARG A 288 -0.63 -7.77 3.03
CA ARG A 288 -0.76 -7.24 4.40
C ARG A 288 0.53 -7.37 5.22
N THR A 289 1.40 -8.29 4.84
CA THR A 289 2.74 -8.45 5.44
C THR A 289 3.65 -7.25 5.20
N SER A 290 3.31 -6.31 4.30
CA SER A 290 4.00 -5.01 4.18
C SER A 290 4.10 -4.24 5.50
N THR A 291 3.16 -4.48 6.41
CA THR A 291 3.19 -3.94 7.77
C THR A 291 4.40 -4.43 8.57
N VAL A 292 4.76 -5.72 8.44
CA VAL A 292 5.94 -6.31 9.10
C VAL A 292 7.20 -5.54 8.73
N TRP A 293 7.36 -5.23 7.44
CA TRP A 293 8.50 -4.48 6.92
C TRP A 293 8.54 -3.05 7.43
N THR A 294 7.39 -2.42 7.63
CA THR A 294 7.31 -1.09 8.26
C THR A 294 7.86 -1.13 9.69
N TYR A 295 7.49 -2.14 10.49
CA TYR A 295 8.02 -2.34 11.85
C TYR A 295 9.49 -2.75 11.85
N PHE A 296 9.93 -3.58 10.89
CA PHE A 296 11.33 -3.92 10.70
C PHE A 296 12.19 -2.66 10.52
N TRP A 297 11.78 -1.73 9.65
CA TRP A 297 12.46 -0.45 9.51
C TRP A 297 12.41 0.37 10.79
N GLY A 298 11.28 0.41 11.51
CA GLY A 298 11.19 1.06 12.82
C GLY A 298 12.22 0.52 13.82
N LEU A 299 12.42 -0.80 13.86
CA LEU A 299 13.46 -1.45 14.67
C LEU A 299 14.87 -1.07 14.19
N ALA A 300 15.12 -1.08 12.88
CA ALA A 300 16.40 -0.67 12.30
C ALA A 300 16.76 0.80 12.64
N TYR A 301 15.76 1.68 12.64
CA TYR A 301 15.89 3.08 13.09
C TYR A 301 15.89 3.25 14.61
N LYS A 302 15.97 2.15 15.37
CA LYS A 302 16.01 2.13 16.84
C LYS A 302 14.79 2.79 17.50
N GLU A 303 13.63 2.77 16.83
CA GLU A 303 12.41 3.36 17.39
C GLU A 303 11.98 2.68 18.69
N PHE A 304 12.22 1.37 18.84
CA PHE A 304 11.88 0.63 20.06
C PHE A 304 13.02 0.58 21.09
N SER A 305 14.16 1.23 20.82
CA SER A 305 15.27 1.29 21.78
C SER A 305 14.81 1.93 23.09
N GLY A 306 15.11 1.29 24.22
CA GLY A 306 14.68 1.71 25.56
C GLY A 306 13.24 1.32 25.95
N SER A 307 12.50 0.62 25.08
CA SER A 307 11.16 0.12 25.41
C SER A 307 11.21 -1.02 26.43
N LYS A 308 10.16 -1.18 27.23
CA LYS A 308 10.07 -2.27 28.22
C LYS A 308 9.99 -3.63 27.54
N LYS A 309 10.46 -4.68 28.22
CA LYS A 309 10.34 -6.08 27.76
C LYS A 309 8.90 -6.45 27.36
N LYS A 310 7.90 -5.97 28.12
CA LYS A 310 6.47 -6.19 27.80
C LYS A 310 6.08 -5.58 26.45
N THR A 311 6.55 -4.37 26.15
CA THR A 311 6.31 -3.68 24.87
C THR A 311 6.90 -4.46 23.70
N ILE A 312 8.13 -4.94 23.85
CA ILE A 312 8.79 -5.79 22.86
C ILE A 312 8.05 -7.12 22.68
N ALA A 313 7.60 -7.76 23.77
CA ALA A 313 6.85 -9.01 23.69
C ALA A 313 5.54 -8.84 22.89
N VAL A 314 4.79 -7.75 23.11
CA VAL A 314 3.57 -7.44 22.35
C VAL A 314 3.88 -7.24 20.86
N LEU A 315 4.98 -6.53 20.53
CA LEU A 315 5.41 -6.36 19.14
C LEU A 315 5.72 -7.71 18.49
N VAL A 316 6.55 -8.54 19.14
CA VAL A 316 6.94 -9.86 18.63
C VAL A 316 5.72 -10.76 18.42
N SER A 317 4.77 -10.77 19.35
CA SER A 317 3.51 -11.52 19.19
C SER A 317 2.70 -11.03 18.00
N GLY A 318 2.60 -9.72 17.79
CA GLY A 318 1.93 -9.14 16.62
C GLY A 318 2.63 -9.52 15.30
N LEU A 319 3.96 -9.47 15.26
CA LEU A 319 4.74 -9.89 14.09
C LEU A 319 4.60 -11.39 13.81
N ALA A 320 4.61 -12.23 14.86
CA ALA A 320 4.39 -13.67 14.73
C ALA A 320 3.03 -14.00 14.10
N LEU A 321 1.96 -13.28 14.48
CA LEU A 321 0.64 -13.47 13.89
C LEU A 321 0.59 -13.16 12.39
N PHE A 322 1.41 -12.24 11.87
CA PHE A 322 1.50 -12.06 10.41
C PHE A 322 2.00 -13.32 9.71
N PHE A 323 3.00 -14.02 10.28
CA PHE A 323 3.49 -15.28 9.73
C PHE A 323 2.48 -16.41 9.85
N VAL A 324 1.71 -16.46 10.94
CA VAL A 324 0.57 -17.39 11.06
C VAL A 324 -0.47 -17.13 9.97
N GLY A 325 -0.83 -15.86 9.73
CA GLY A 325 -1.74 -15.49 8.66
C GLY A 325 -1.23 -15.90 7.27
N VAL A 326 0.06 -15.71 6.98
CA VAL A 326 0.69 -16.20 5.75
C VAL A 326 0.62 -17.73 5.66
N GLY A 327 0.87 -18.44 6.76
CA GLY A 327 0.76 -19.89 6.83
C GLY A 327 -0.64 -20.38 6.50
N LEU A 328 -1.69 -19.75 7.05
CA LEU A 328 -3.08 -20.06 6.74
C LEU A 328 -3.41 -19.84 5.27
N VAL A 329 -2.90 -18.76 4.67
CA VAL A 329 -3.01 -18.51 3.23
C VAL A 329 -2.21 -19.55 2.42
N GLY A 330 -1.07 -20.03 2.92
CA GLY A 330 -0.29 -21.09 2.29
C GLY A 330 -1.01 -22.44 2.26
N LEU A 331 -1.75 -22.77 3.33
CA LEU A 331 -2.57 -23.99 3.40
C LEU A 331 -3.63 -24.03 2.30
N PHE A 332 -4.10 -22.87 1.82
CA PHE A 332 -5.00 -22.82 0.66
C PHE A 332 -4.37 -23.44 -0.60
N TYR A 333 -3.05 -23.34 -0.80
CA TYR A 333 -2.38 -23.84 -2.00
C TYR A 333 -1.74 -25.22 -1.83
N PHE A 334 -1.23 -25.53 -0.64
CA PHE A 334 -0.42 -26.71 -0.39
C PHE A 334 -1.07 -27.74 0.55
N GLY A 335 -2.25 -27.41 1.11
CA GLY A 335 -3.07 -28.31 1.92
C GLY A 335 -4.15 -29.01 1.11
#